data_AF-A0A2V9NYF0-F1
#
_entry.id   AF-A0A2V9NYF0-F1
#
_cell.length_a   1.000
_cell.length_b   1.000
_cell.length_c   1.000
_cell.angle_alpha   90.00
_cell.angle_beta   90.00
_cell.angle_gamma   90.00
#
_symmetry.space_group_name_H-M   'P 1'
#
loop_
_entity.id
_entity.type
_entity.pdbx_description
1 polymer ?
#
loop_
_entity_poly.entity_id
_entity_poly.type
_entity_poly.pdbx_seq_one_letter_code
_entity_poly.pdbx_strand_id
1 'polypeptide(L)'
;MQALAVTRVGVWNACNESLRRSDIPRADPPVIYARDGINVFEATILESSSAANNVTLEPVYSPVAGYAINFEFLDTGDGAVISVVHDGTKVSDVRLGGEIIGGRLRRTVAHGETPETIRDERAFAGPKKPQSGRASLRIAAIALVVLLPILGVIFMASSYWRDGLLMFVLGPTIGGGMFLLSRRVYPPARLRMFDDNLNESRESVRKGKS
;
A
#
# COMPACT_ATOMS: atom_id res chain seq x y z
N MET A 1 23.73 -18.32 17.89
CA MET A 1 23.72 -18.14 16.42
C MET A 1 22.85 -16.93 16.14
N GLN A 2 23.39 -15.90 15.50
CA GLN A 2 22.57 -14.80 14.96
C GLN A 2 21.93 -15.33 13.68
N ALA A 3 20.61 -15.22 13.55
CA ALA A 3 19.90 -15.58 12.33
C ALA A 3 20.13 -14.46 11.31
N LEU A 4 20.47 -14.80 10.07
CA LEU A 4 20.56 -13.84 8.98
C LEU A 4 19.37 -14.11 8.04
N ALA A 5 18.55 -13.09 7.82
CA ALA A 5 17.35 -13.17 6.99
C ALA A 5 17.40 -12.11 5.89
N VAL A 6 16.72 -12.43 4.78
CA VAL A 6 16.55 -11.52 3.65
C VAL A 6 15.06 -11.30 3.44
N THR A 7 14.61 -10.06 3.59
CA THR A 7 13.23 -9.65 3.32
C THR A 7 13.18 -8.85 2.02
N ARG A 8 12.24 -9.19 1.14
CA ARG A 8 11.97 -8.43 -0.09
C ARG A 8 10.81 -7.48 0.14
N VAL A 9 11.01 -6.20 -0.16
CA VAL A 9 10.03 -5.13 0.00
C VAL A 9 9.71 -4.56 -1.38
N GLY A 10 8.46 -4.70 -1.81
CA GLY A 10 7.94 -4.02 -2.99
C GLY A 10 7.35 -2.66 -2.62
N VAL A 11 7.75 -1.61 -3.33
CA VAL A 11 7.20 -0.26 -3.18
C VAL A 11 6.72 0.22 -4.53
N TRP A 12 5.50 0.73 -4.61
CA TRP A 12 4.93 1.23 -5.85
C TRP A 12 3.94 2.37 -5.63
N ASN A 13 3.77 3.21 -6.64
CA ASN A 13 2.75 4.24 -6.68
C ASN A 13 1.38 3.62 -7.03
N ALA A 14 0.51 3.49 -6.03
CA ALA A 14 -0.87 3.03 -6.21
C ALA A 14 -1.88 4.16 -6.48
N CYS A 15 -1.43 5.42 -6.52
CA CYS A 15 -2.27 6.59 -6.77
C CYS A 15 -2.53 6.78 -8.28
N ASN A 16 -3.50 7.62 -8.61
CA ASN A 16 -3.89 7.97 -9.98
C ASN A 16 -3.10 9.14 -10.57
N GLU A 17 -2.08 9.61 -9.86
CA GLU A 17 -1.24 10.74 -10.22
C GLU A 17 0.22 10.33 -10.05
N SER A 18 1.10 10.87 -10.89
CA SER A 18 2.53 10.64 -10.81
C SER A 18 3.09 11.27 -9.54
N LEU A 19 3.91 10.52 -8.80
CA LEU A 19 4.69 11.04 -7.69
C LEU A 19 6.02 11.57 -8.23
N ARG A 20 6.44 12.72 -7.74
CA ARG A 20 7.74 13.34 -8.04
C ARG A 20 8.58 13.38 -6.78
N ARG A 21 9.89 13.57 -6.95
CA ARG A 21 10.81 13.81 -5.82
C ARG A 21 10.35 14.95 -4.89
N SER A 22 9.71 15.98 -5.45
CA SER A 22 9.16 17.10 -4.69
C SER A 22 8.04 16.72 -3.73
N ASP A 23 7.41 15.56 -3.92
CA ASP A 23 6.33 15.07 -3.07
C ASP A 23 6.86 14.30 -1.84
N ILE A 24 8.19 14.13 -1.75
CA ILE A 24 8.87 13.56 -0.58
C ILE A 24 9.21 14.71 0.39
N PRO A 25 8.61 14.77 1.59
CA PRO A 25 8.93 15.79 2.56
C PRO A 25 10.33 15.56 3.14
N ARG A 26 11.19 16.58 3.08
CA ARG A 26 12.58 16.50 3.57
C ARG A 26 12.69 16.16 5.06
N ALA A 27 11.69 16.57 5.85
CA ALA A 27 11.67 16.34 7.29
C ALA A 27 11.25 14.91 7.66
N ASP A 28 10.56 14.21 6.75
CA ASP A 28 10.02 12.88 7.00
C ASP A 28 9.96 12.01 5.73
N PRO A 29 11.13 11.67 5.14
CA PRO A 29 11.17 10.88 3.92
C PRO A 29 10.71 9.43 4.18
N PRO A 30 10.26 8.69 3.15
CA PRO A 30 10.00 7.27 3.28
C PRO A 30 11.27 6.50 3.65
N VAL A 31 11.27 5.81 4.79
CA VAL A 31 12.44 5.04 5.28
C VAL A 31 12.07 3.59 5.53
N ILE A 32 12.87 2.67 5.01
CA ILE A 32 12.88 1.26 5.40
C ILE A 32 13.75 1.13 6.65
N TYR A 33 13.18 0.64 7.74
CA TYR A 33 13.89 0.43 9.01
C TYR A 33 13.47 -0.89 9.63
N ALA A 34 14.23 -1.36 10.62
CA ALA A 34 13.87 -2.54 11.38
C ALA A 34 13.31 -2.19 12.77
N ARG A 35 12.53 -3.10 13.33
CA ARG A 35 12.04 -3.03 14.71
C ARG A 35 13.21 -2.96 15.70
N ASP A 36 12.98 -2.36 16.86
CA ASP A 36 13.92 -2.31 17.98
C ASP A 36 14.58 -3.66 18.26
N GLY A 37 15.91 -3.65 18.33
CA GLY A 37 16.74 -4.83 18.56
C GLY A 37 17.10 -5.63 17.31
N ILE A 38 16.62 -5.23 16.13
CA ILE A 38 16.98 -5.81 14.84
C ILE A 38 17.89 -4.84 14.08
N ASN A 39 18.97 -5.37 13.53
CA ASN A 39 19.93 -4.65 12.71
C ASN A 39 19.64 -4.88 11.22
N VAL A 40 19.58 -3.78 10.47
CA VAL A 40 19.65 -3.83 9.00
C VAL A 40 21.10 -3.69 8.60
N PHE A 41 21.63 -4.70 7.91
CA PHE A 41 23.01 -4.69 7.43
C PHE A 41 23.13 -4.01 6.07
N GLU A 42 22.23 -4.36 5.15
CA GLU A 42 22.29 -3.91 3.76
C GLU A 42 20.88 -3.79 3.18
N ALA A 43 20.68 -2.80 2.32
CA ALA A 43 19.51 -2.73 1.47
C ALA A 43 19.92 -2.44 0.03
N THR A 44 19.41 -3.24 -0.91
CA THR A 44 19.81 -3.21 -2.31
C THR A 44 18.59 -3.22 -3.21
N ILE A 45 18.56 -2.37 -4.22
CA ILE A 45 17.50 -2.37 -5.23
C ILE A 45 17.73 -3.57 -6.16
N LEU A 46 16.77 -4.48 -6.18
CA LEU A 46 16.80 -5.63 -7.09
C LEU A 46 16.30 -5.24 -8.48
N GLU A 47 15.23 -4.47 -8.53
CA GLU A 47 14.57 -4.09 -9.78
C GLU A 47 13.77 -2.80 -9.62
N SER A 48 13.62 -2.06 -10.72
CA SER A 48 12.65 -0.97 -10.84
C SER A 48 11.84 -1.12 -12.14
N SER A 49 10.58 -0.68 -12.12
CA SER A 49 9.71 -0.76 -13.29
C SER A 49 10.22 0.04 -14.50
N SER A 50 11.05 1.05 -14.26
CA SER A 50 11.70 1.87 -15.28
C SER A 50 13.02 2.43 -14.74
N ALA A 51 14.08 2.39 -15.54
CA ALA A 51 15.35 3.04 -15.21
C ALA A 51 15.21 4.56 -15.05
N ALA A 52 14.22 5.17 -15.73
CA ALA A 52 13.94 6.60 -15.64
C ALA A 52 13.40 7.04 -14.27
N ASN A 53 12.85 6.10 -13.49
CA ASN A 53 12.38 6.41 -12.13
C ASN A 53 13.54 6.79 -11.20
N ASN A 54 14.76 6.35 -11.53
CA ASN A 54 15.99 6.63 -10.80
C ASN A 54 15.82 6.38 -9.30
N VAL A 55 15.30 5.20 -8.94
CA VAL A 55 15.11 4.82 -7.55
C VAL A 55 16.48 4.64 -6.90
N THR A 56 16.68 5.26 -5.74
CA THR A 56 17.92 5.16 -4.97
C THR A 56 17.64 4.90 -3.50
N LEU A 57 18.61 4.32 -2.81
CA LEU A 57 18.58 4.09 -1.37
C LEU A 57 19.73 4.86 -0.72
N GLU A 58 19.41 5.68 0.27
CA GLU A 58 20.39 6.44 1.02
C GLU A 58 20.35 6.00 2.49
N PRO A 59 21.49 5.62 3.10
CA PRO A 59 21.51 5.26 4.51
C PRO A 59 21.15 6.47 5.37
N VAL A 60 20.24 6.27 6.32
CA VAL A 60 19.81 7.27 7.30
C VAL A 60 20.11 6.73 8.68
N TYR A 61 20.65 7.58 9.56
CA TYR A 61 21.02 7.22 10.93
C TYR A 61 20.15 7.91 12.00
N SER A 62 19.35 8.90 11.60
CA SER A 62 18.51 9.69 12.50
C SER A 62 17.21 10.09 11.82
N PRO A 63 16.05 10.04 12.50
CA PRO A 63 15.83 9.61 13.88
C PRO A 63 15.86 8.08 14.07
N VAL A 64 15.79 7.30 12.99
CA VAL A 64 15.87 5.84 13.00
C VAL A 64 16.88 5.37 11.97
N ALA A 65 17.70 4.39 12.34
CA ALA A 65 18.67 3.79 11.42
C ALA A 65 17.95 2.94 10.35
N GLY A 66 18.25 3.18 9.09
CA GLY A 66 17.59 2.53 7.97
C GLY A 66 18.05 3.06 6.62
N TYR A 67 17.21 2.86 5.60
CA TYR A 67 17.47 3.31 4.22
C TYR A 67 16.29 4.14 3.73
N ALA A 68 16.54 5.43 3.44
CA ALA A 68 15.58 6.29 2.81
C ALA A 68 15.42 5.92 1.33
N ILE A 69 14.17 5.84 0.90
CA ILE A 69 13.82 5.58 -0.50
C ILE A 69 13.68 6.93 -1.20
N ASN A 70 14.49 7.14 -2.23
CA ASN A 70 14.39 8.28 -3.12
C ASN A 70 14.08 7.81 -4.55
N PHE A 71 13.49 8.70 -5.34
CA PHE A 71 13.22 8.50 -6.75
C PHE A 71 13.09 9.87 -7.43
N GLU A 72 13.27 9.92 -8.75
CA GLU A 72 13.00 11.11 -9.55
C GLU A 72 11.49 11.26 -9.78
N PHE A 73 10.85 10.19 -10.21
CA PHE A 73 9.40 10.07 -10.31
C PHE A 73 8.93 8.61 -10.27
N LEU A 74 7.65 8.43 -9.98
CA LEU A 74 6.93 7.16 -10.10
C LEU A 74 5.54 7.45 -10.70
N ASP A 75 5.30 7.02 -11.94
CA ASP A 75 3.95 7.09 -12.51
C ASP A 75 3.02 6.06 -11.86
N THR A 76 1.72 6.13 -12.14
CA THR A 76 0.75 5.16 -11.61
C THR A 76 1.14 3.73 -11.99
N GLY A 77 1.39 2.89 -10.98
CA GLY A 77 1.83 1.51 -11.15
C GLY A 77 3.35 1.34 -11.32
N ASP A 78 4.14 2.41 -11.22
CA ASP A 78 5.59 2.28 -11.16
C ASP A 78 6.08 2.02 -9.74
N GLY A 79 7.25 1.37 -9.65
CA GLY A 79 7.80 0.97 -8.37
C GLY A 79 9.18 0.33 -8.46
N ALA A 80 9.60 -0.24 -7.33
CA ALA A 80 10.84 -0.98 -7.19
C ALA A 80 10.70 -2.10 -6.17
N VAL A 81 11.58 -3.10 -6.30
CA VAL A 81 11.75 -4.19 -5.34
C VAL A 81 13.10 -4.03 -4.68
N ILE A 82 13.09 -4.02 -3.35
CA ILE A 82 14.26 -3.79 -2.51
C ILE A 82 14.50 -5.05 -1.68
N SER A 83 15.72 -5.56 -1.69
CA SER A 83 16.19 -6.62 -0.80
C SER A 83 16.78 -6.00 0.46
N VAL A 84 16.34 -6.45 1.62
CA VAL A 84 16.81 -5.98 2.93
C VAL A 84 17.41 -7.15 3.68
N VAL A 85 18.69 -7.06 4.02
CA VAL A 85 19.43 -8.06 4.80
C VAL A 85 19.41 -7.63 6.27
N HIS A 86 18.89 -8.48 7.15
CA HIS A 86 18.71 -8.16 8.57
C HIS A 86 18.88 -9.40 9.47
N ASP A 87 19.03 -9.19 10.78
CA ASP A 87 19.13 -10.28 11.78
C ASP A 87 17.79 -10.67 12.44
N GLY A 88 16.69 -10.20 11.86
CA GLY A 88 15.33 -10.51 12.29
C GLY A 88 14.85 -11.88 11.84
N THR A 89 13.70 -12.32 12.38
CA THR A 89 13.13 -13.65 12.08
C THR A 89 11.78 -13.57 11.41
N LYS A 90 11.12 -12.41 11.46
CA LYS A 90 9.79 -12.19 10.89
C LYS A 90 9.84 -11.12 9.82
N VAL A 91 8.97 -11.24 8.82
CA VAL A 91 8.76 -10.20 7.81
C VAL A 91 8.23 -8.91 8.45
N SER A 92 7.50 -9.03 9.58
CA SER A 92 7.02 -7.90 10.37
C SER A 92 8.13 -7.08 11.06
N ASP A 93 9.35 -7.63 11.15
CA ASP A 93 10.51 -6.95 11.74
C ASP A 93 11.04 -5.85 10.82
N VAL A 94 10.87 -5.98 9.50
CA VAL A 94 11.17 -4.91 8.53
C VAL A 94 9.93 -4.03 8.36
N ARG A 95 10.13 -2.72 8.43
CA ARG A 95 9.10 -1.69 8.44
C ARG A 95 9.39 -0.61 7.41
N LEU A 96 8.33 0.07 7.00
CA LEU A 96 8.36 1.23 6.13
C LEU A 96 7.56 2.34 6.81
N GLY A 97 8.20 3.48 7.04
CA GLY A 97 7.59 4.68 7.62
C GLY A 97 7.85 5.89 6.75
N GLY A 98 7.37 7.05 7.20
CA GLY A 98 7.52 8.33 6.54
C GLY A 98 6.25 8.85 5.87
N GLU A 99 6.36 10.01 5.23
CA GLU A 99 5.23 10.70 4.60
C GLU A 99 5.44 10.90 3.09
N ILE A 100 4.31 11.04 2.38
CA ILE A 100 4.24 11.49 1.00
C ILE A 100 3.21 12.61 0.94
N ILE A 101 3.59 13.75 0.37
CA ILE A 101 2.70 14.90 0.23
C ILE A 101 1.48 14.49 -0.62
N GLY A 102 0.28 14.70 -0.09
CA GLY A 102 -0.97 14.30 -0.76
C GLY A 102 -1.25 12.79 -0.76
N GLY A 103 -0.35 11.96 -0.23
CA GLY A 103 -0.44 10.51 -0.21
C GLY A 103 -0.47 9.91 1.20
N ARG A 104 -0.49 8.56 1.26
CA ARG A 104 -0.22 7.79 2.48
C ARG A 104 0.49 6.49 2.11
N LEU A 105 1.53 6.15 2.85
CA LEU A 105 2.16 4.84 2.75
C LEU A 105 1.20 3.78 3.29
N ARG A 106 0.96 2.74 2.49
CA ARG A 106 0.15 1.59 2.88
C ARG A 106 1.03 0.36 2.84
N ARG A 107 1.11 -0.35 3.97
CA ARG A 107 1.75 -1.65 4.03
C ARG A 107 0.73 -2.72 3.65
N THR A 108 1.06 -3.50 2.64
CA THR A 108 0.41 -4.77 2.34
C THR A 108 1.41 -5.88 2.60
N VAL A 109 0.99 -6.93 3.30
CA VAL A 109 1.77 -8.14 3.48
C VAL A 109 1.32 -9.17 2.45
N ALA A 110 2.25 -9.98 1.95
CA ALA A 110 1.92 -11.09 1.07
C ALA A 110 1.02 -12.12 1.79
N HIS A 111 0.28 -12.89 1.00
CA HIS A 111 -0.79 -13.77 1.47
C HIS A 111 -0.36 -14.71 2.62
N GLY A 112 -1.04 -14.61 3.78
CA GLY A 112 -0.89 -15.53 4.92
C GLY A 112 -0.40 -14.91 6.24
N GLU A 113 0.02 -13.64 6.24
CA GLU A 113 0.32 -12.90 7.47
C GLU A 113 -0.76 -11.86 7.75
N THR A 114 -1.27 -11.78 8.98
CA THR A 114 -2.11 -10.66 9.40
C THR A 114 -1.22 -9.46 9.70
N PRO A 115 -1.47 -8.27 9.12
CA PRO A 115 -0.75 -7.09 9.52
C PRO A 115 -1.13 -6.80 10.97
N GLU A 116 -0.20 -7.06 11.91
CA GLU A 116 -0.36 -6.52 13.26
C GLU A 116 -0.55 -5.00 13.12
N THR A 117 -1.66 -4.48 13.64
CA THR A 117 -1.88 -3.04 13.80
C THR A 117 -0.89 -2.52 14.83
N ILE A 118 0.33 -2.20 14.40
CA ILE A 118 1.39 -1.74 15.29
C ILE A 118 1.31 -0.22 15.42
N ARG A 119 1.06 0.24 16.65
CA ARG A 119 1.26 1.63 17.09
C ARG A 119 2.76 1.83 17.29
N ASP A 120 3.45 2.41 16.31
CA ASP A 120 4.88 2.66 16.39
C ASP A 120 5.14 4.03 17.02
N GLU A 121 5.75 4.07 18.21
CA GLU A 121 6.08 5.32 18.92
C GLU A 121 7.24 6.09 18.26
N ARG A 122 8.05 5.40 17.44
CA ARG A 122 9.10 5.99 16.59
C ARG A 122 8.59 6.46 15.22
N ALA A 123 7.27 6.43 15.00
CA ALA A 123 6.69 7.06 13.82
C ALA A 123 7.15 8.52 13.77
N PHE A 124 7.94 8.81 12.73
CA PHE A 124 8.36 10.16 12.38
C PHE A 124 7.15 11.08 12.49
N ALA A 125 7.26 12.11 13.33
CA ALA A 125 6.18 13.04 13.72
C ALA A 125 4.80 12.37 13.95
N GLY A 126 4.48 12.08 15.21
CA GLY A 126 3.22 11.44 15.62
C GLY A 126 1.98 11.92 14.85
N PRO A 127 1.03 11.01 14.58
CA PRO A 127 0.06 11.13 13.49
C PRO A 127 -0.68 12.47 13.56
N LYS A 128 -0.21 13.46 12.80
CA LYS A 128 -1.01 14.63 12.51
C LYS A 128 -2.11 14.11 11.60
N LYS A 129 -3.29 13.89 12.19
CA LYS A 129 -4.51 13.56 11.44
C LYS A 129 -4.55 14.50 10.24
N PRO A 130 -4.54 13.99 9.00
CA PRO A 130 -4.59 14.85 7.83
C PRO A 130 -5.91 15.62 7.89
N GLN A 131 -5.83 16.88 8.28
CA GLN A 131 -6.94 17.83 8.30
C GLN A 131 -7.22 18.26 6.86
N SER A 132 -7.43 17.29 5.97
CA SER A 132 -7.88 17.56 4.63
C SER A 132 -9.40 17.65 4.69
N GLY A 133 -9.96 18.82 4.37
CA GLY A 133 -11.40 19.04 4.18
C GLY A 133 -12.03 18.12 3.11
N ARG A 134 -11.24 17.26 2.47
CA ARG A 134 -11.66 16.19 1.56
C ARG A 134 -12.23 14.97 2.29
N ALA A 135 -11.91 14.77 3.58
CA ALA A 135 -12.45 13.66 4.36
C ALA A 135 -13.95 13.84 4.66
N SER A 136 -14.38 15.04 5.03
CA SER A 136 -15.80 15.37 5.22
C SER A 136 -16.59 15.25 3.91
N LEU A 137 -15.99 15.66 2.79
CA LEU A 137 -16.57 15.50 1.45
C LEU A 137 -16.76 14.02 1.06
N ARG A 138 -15.82 13.13 1.41
CA ARG A 138 -15.97 11.68 1.20
C ARG A 138 -17.08 11.09 2.06
N ILE A 139 -17.19 11.50 3.31
CA ILE A 139 -18.27 11.04 4.21
C ILE A 139 -19.62 11.52 3.68
N ALA A 140 -19.71 12.78 3.22
CA ALA A 140 -20.93 13.32 2.62
C ALA A 140 -21.32 12.58 1.32
N ALA A 141 -20.35 12.25 0.46
CA ALA A 141 -20.61 11.47 -0.75
C ALA A 141 -21.10 10.05 -0.45
N ILE A 142 -20.52 9.37 0.54
CA ILE A 142 -20.97 8.04 0.98
C ILE A 142 -22.38 8.13 1.57
N ALA A 143 -22.65 9.13 2.40
CA ALA A 143 -23.98 9.36 2.96
C ALA A 143 -25.02 9.59 1.86
N LEU A 144 -24.70 10.36 0.81
CA LEU A 144 -25.58 10.59 -0.34
C LEU A 144 -25.88 9.28 -1.11
N VAL A 145 -24.85 8.46 -1.36
CA VAL A 145 -24.99 7.17 -2.05
C VAL A 145 -25.84 6.18 -1.26
N VAL A 146 -25.81 6.23 0.08
CA VAL A 146 -26.65 5.40 0.95
C VAL A 146 -28.06 5.97 1.10
N LEU A 147 -28.21 7.29 1.14
CA LEU A 147 -29.50 7.96 1.31
C LEU A 147 -30.39 7.84 0.06
N LEU A 148 -29.81 7.93 -1.13
CA LEU A 148 -30.53 7.83 -2.41
C LEU A 148 -31.36 6.54 -2.58
N PRO A 149 -30.84 5.32 -2.34
CA PRO A 149 -31.63 4.10 -2.43
C PRO A 149 -32.68 4.00 -1.32
N ILE A 150 -32.41 4.51 -0.12
CA ILE A 150 -33.40 4.54 0.97
C ILE A 150 -34.58 5.43 0.59
N LEU A 151 -34.31 6.63 0.07
CA LEU A 151 -35.32 7.52 -0.52
C LEU A 151 -36.06 6.86 -1.68
N GLY A 152 -35.36 6.12 -2.54
CA GLY A 152 -35.96 5.34 -3.63
C GLY A 152 -36.94 4.28 -3.13
N VAL A 153 -36.60 3.54 -2.06
CA VAL A 153 -37.48 2.54 -1.44
C VAL A 153 -38.68 3.19 -0.77
N ILE A 154 -38.50 4.33 -0.07
CA ILE A 154 -39.60 5.09 0.53
C ILE A 154 -40.55 5.61 -0.56
N PHE A 155 -40.00 6.17 -1.64
CA PHE A 155 -40.77 6.65 -2.78
C PHE A 155 -41.51 5.50 -3.48
N MET A 156 -40.85 4.35 -3.65
CA MET A 156 -41.44 3.13 -4.22
C MET A 156 -42.55 2.54 -3.35
N ALA A 157 -42.37 2.55 -2.01
CA ALA A 157 -43.40 2.17 -1.05
C ALA A 157 -44.60 3.13 -1.11
N SER A 158 -44.36 4.42 -1.36
CA SER A 158 -45.40 5.44 -1.55
C SER A 158 -46.06 5.39 -2.93
N SER A 159 -45.39 4.82 -3.93
CA SER A 159 -45.79 4.81 -5.34
C SER A 159 -46.25 3.43 -5.83
N TYR A 160 -46.77 2.56 -4.96
CA TYR A 160 -47.41 1.30 -5.35
C TYR A 160 -48.73 1.55 -6.12
N TRP A 161 -48.63 2.11 -7.31
CA TRP A 161 -49.46 1.77 -8.47
C TRP A 161 -48.75 2.26 -9.73
N ARG A 162 -48.35 1.29 -10.57
CA ARG A 162 -47.75 1.43 -11.92
C ARG A 162 -46.25 1.74 -11.97
N ASP A 163 -45.51 0.72 -12.39
CA ASP A 163 -44.27 0.80 -13.19
C ASP A 163 -43.01 0.27 -12.50
N GLY A 164 -42.85 -1.06 -12.56
CA GLY A 164 -41.68 -1.84 -12.14
C GLY A 164 -40.42 -1.65 -13.02
N LEU A 165 -40.22 -0.48 -13.63
CA LEU A 165 -39.11 -0.21 -14.55
C LEU A 165 -37.81 0.23 -13.83
N LEU A 166 -37.91 0.72 -12.59
CA LEU A 166 -36.76 1.28 -11.85
C LEU A 166 -35.73 0.26 -11.35
N MET A 167 -36.09 -1.04 -11.29
CA MET A 167 -35.17 -2.10 -10.84
C MET A 167 -34.05 -2.41 -11.85
N PHE A 168 -34.21 -2.08 -13.14
CA PHE A 168 -33.20 -2.38 -14.17
C PHE A 168 -32.04 -1.37 -14.22
N VAL A 169 -32.21 -0.17 -13.68
CA VAL A 169 -31.20 0.91 -13.81
C VAL A 169 -30.23 0.95 -12.62
N LEU A 170 -30.64 0.50 -11.43
CA LEU A 170 -29.82 0.59 -10.21
C LEU A 170 -28.89 -0.62 -9.97
N GLY A 171 -29.19 -1.79 -10.53
CA GLY A 171 -28.33 -2.98 -10.41
C GLY A 171 -26.90 -2.79 -10.98
N PRO A 172 -26.74 -2.21 -12.19
CA PRO A 172 -25.42 -2.01 -12.80
C PRO A 172 -24.53 -1.00 -12.10
N THR A 173 -25.09 0.02 -11.42
CA THR A 173 -24.30 1.09 -10.79
C THR A 173 -23.57 0.62 -9.54
N ILE A 174 -24.18 -0.27 -8.75
CA ILE A 174 -23.58 -0.85 -7.54
C ILE A 174 -22.46 -1.84 -7.92
N GLY A 175 -22.69 -2.69 -8.93
CA GLY A 175 -21.69 -3.66 -9.40
C GLY A 175 -20.45 -3.02 -10.03
N GLY A 176 -20.64 -2.00 -10.87
CA GLY A 176 -19.54 -1.28 -11.51
C GLY A 176 -18.65 -0.53 -10.52
N GLY A 177 -19.24 0.08 -9.48
CA GLY A 177 -18.50 0.78 -8.43
C GLY A 177 -17.58 -0.15 -7.64
N MET A 178 -18.05 -1.35 -7.32
CA MET A 178 -17.27 -2.33 -6.56
C MET A 178 -16.11 -2.94 -7.39
N PHE A 179 -16.30 -3.14 -8.69
CA PHE A 179 -15.26 -3.64 -9.61
C PHE A 179 -14.11 -2.63 -9.79
N LEU A 180 -14.42 -1.33 -9.84
CA LEU A 180 -13.41 -0.27 -9.95
C LEU A 180 -12.60 -0.07 -8.65
N LEU A 181 -13.20 -0.35 -7.49
CA LEU A 181 -12.49 -0.31 -6.20
C LEU A 181 -11.55 -1.50 -6.01
N SER A 182 -11.90 -2.68 -6.55
CA SER A 182 -11.09 -3.91 -6.45
C SER A 182 -9.75 -3.84 -7.21
N ARG A 183 -9.67 -3.09 -8.31
CA ARG A 183 -8.42 -2.98 -9.10
C ARG A 183 -7.29 -2.17 -8.42
N ARG A 184 -7.56 -1.45 -7.33
CA ARG A 184 -6.62 -0.47 -6.76
C ARG A 184 -5.62 -1.01 -5.74
N VAL A 185 -5.69 -2.29 -5.36
CA VAL A 185 -4.89 -2.82 -4.23
C VAL A 185 -3.84 -3.84 -4.64
N TYR A 186 -3.84 -4.31 -5.89
CA TYR A 186 -2.87 -5.30 -6.33
C TYR A 186 -1.62 -4.66 -6.92
N PRO A 187 -0.43 -5.23 -6.64
CA PRO A 187 0.78 -4.81 -7.32
C PRO A 187 0.59 -4.96 -8.85
N PRO A 188 1.13 -4.02 -9.63
CA PRO A 188 1.07 -4.04 -11.09
C PRO A 188 1.67 -5.34 -11.62
N ALA A 189 1.16 -5.82 -12.76
CA ALA A 189 1.49 -7.15 -13.28
C ALA A 189 3.00 -7.42 -13.41
N ARG A 190 3.80 -6.38 -13.67
CA ARG A 190 5.27 -6.48 -13.76
C ARG A 190 5.94 -6.73 -12.41
N LEU A 191 5.34 -6.29 -11.30
CA LEU A 191 5.81 -6.59 -9.95
C LEU A 191 5.24 -7.92 -9.41
N ARG A 192 4.24 -8.51 -10.07
CA ARG A 192 3.63 -9.79 -9.66
C ARG A 192 4.57 -10.99 -9.84
N MET A 193 5.55 -10.90 -10.74
CA MET A 193 6.53 -11.98 -10.92
C MET A 193 7.32 -12.30 -9.64
N PHE A 194 7.38 -11.38 -8.67
CA PHE A 194 7.96 -11.65 -7.35
C PHE A 194 7.01 -12.39 -6.41
N ASP A 195 5.70 -12.24 -6.59
CA ASP A 195 4.69 -13.07 -5.91
C ASP A 195 4.72 -14.50 -6.46
N ASP A 196 4.94 -14.66 -7.76
CA ASP A 196 5.07 -15.98 -8.41
C ASP A 196 6.37 -16.70 -7.98
N ASN A 197 7.49 -15.97 -7.86
CA ASN A 197 8.74 -16.51 -7.30
C ASN A 197 8.63 -16.92 -5.81
N LEU A 198 7.74 -16.28 -5.04
CA LEU A 198 7.40 -16.71 -3.67
C LEU A 198 6.60 -18.04 -3.67
N ASN A 199 5.83 -18.31 -4.72
CA ASN A 199 5.12 -19.59 -4.87
C ASN A 199 6.05 -20.72 -5.34
N GLU A 200 6.97 -20.44 -6.28
CA GLU A 200 7.92 -21.45 -6.75
C GLU A 200 8.95 -21.87 -5.68
N SER A 201 9.43 -20.92 -4.87
CA SER A 201 10.31 -21.23 -3.73
C SER A 201 9.61 -22.08 -2.65
N ARG A 202 8.28 -21.99 -2.53
CA ARG A 202 7.49 -22.86 -1.65
C ARG A 202 7.35 -24.28 -2.20
N GLU A 203 7.17 -24.44 -3.51
CA GLU A 203 7.10 -25.77 -4.13
C GLU A 203 8.43 -26.53 -4.03
N SER A 204 9.57 -25.85 -4.18
CA SER A 204 10.88 -26.48 -4.03
C SER A 204 11.18 -26.90 -2.58
N VAL A 205 10.83 -26.06 -1.60
CA VAL A 205 10.94 -26.41 -0.17
C VAL A 205 10.00 -27.56 0.22
N ARG A 206 8.82 -27.65 -0.40
CA ARG A 206 7.86 -28.74 -0.15
C ARG A 206 8.29 -30.05 -0.80
N LYS A 207 8.93 -30.01 -1.98
CA LYS A 207 9.49 -31.18 -2.67
C LYS A 207 10.76 -31.72 -2.00
N GLY A 208 11.53 -30.88 -1.31
CA GLY A 208 12.73 -31.30 -0.56
C GLY A 208 12.47 -31.92 0.82
N LYS A 209 11.21 -32.03 1.26
CA LYS A 209 10.80 -32.65 2.53
C LYS A 209 10.09 -34.00 2.36
N SER A 210 10.09 -34.56 1.15
CA SER A 210 9.54 -35.89 0.84
C SER A 210 10.61 -36.96 0.86
#